data_AF-A0A7X3ZCT3-F1
#
_entry.id   AF-A0A7X3ZCT3-F1
#
_cell.length_a   1.000
_cell.length_b   1.000
_cell.length_c   1.000
_cell.angle_alpha   90.00
_cell.angle_beta   90.00
_cell.angle_gamma   90.00
#
_symmetry.space_group_name_H-M   'P 1'
#
loop_
_entity.id
_entity.type
_entity.pdbx_description
1 polymer ?
#
loop_
_entity_poly.entity_id
_entity_poly.type
_entity_poly.pdbx_seq_one_letter_code
_entity_poly.pdbx_strand_id
1 'polypeptide(L)'
;MSLVASAWTVLSIAYTYGGVNLHYWFYSIMGRWTFDDMAANQLNPVAAWNFWGPRGAFTGFGAGLMFLLLYLRHRFLWWPIHPIGLPVGGTYVMFFAWSSMALGWLAKWIVLKYGGVPLFRRLRPFFLGMVLGQVSSAGLWMAVDLIAGWDAVVTRW
;
A
#
# COMPACT_ATOMS: atom_id res chain seq x y z
N MET A 1 19.84 8.67 15.39
CA MET A 1 20.86 7.61 15.22
C MET A 1 20.35 6.43 14.40
N SER A 2 19.16 5.88 14.68
CA SER A 2 18.57 4.77 13.90
C SER A 2 18.41 5.05 12.40
N LEU A 3 17.98 6.26 12.01
CA LEU A 3 17.86 6.65 10.59
C LEU A 3 19.19 6.63 9.84
N VAL A 4 20.24 7.19 10.45
CA VAL A 4 21.58 7.25 9.84
C VAL A 4 22.20 5.86 9.78
N ALA A 5 22.05 5.07 10.83
CA ALA A 5 22.50 3.68 10.86
C ALA A 5 21.78 2.87 9.77
N SER A 6 20.45 2.98 9.66
CA SER A 6 19.66 2.29 8.64
C SER A 6 20.08 2.67 7.21
N ALA A 7 20.26 3.97 6.94
CA ALA A 7 20.72 4.44 5.63
C ALA A 7 22.11 3.90 5.29
N TRP A 8 23.04 3.94 6.24
CA TRP A 8 24.39 3.40 6.07
C TRP A 8 24.39 1.90 5.80
N THR A 9 23.61 1.13 6.57
CA THR A 9 23.50 -0.33 6.40
C THR A 9 22.94 -0.66 5.01
N VAL A 10 21.89 0.02 4.58
CA VAL A 10 21.30 -0.16 3.23
C VAL A 10 22.32 0.09 2.13
N LEU A 11 23.06 1.21 2.20
CA LEU A 11 24.09 1.56 1.22
C LEU A 11 25.22 0.54 1.20
N SER A 12 25.70 0.10 2.36
CA SER A 12 26.78 -0.87 2.45
C SER A 12 26.42 -2.22 1.83
N ILE A 13 25.23 -2.76 2.12
CA ILE A 13 24.73 -4.02 1.57
C ILE A 13 24.49 -3.91 0.06
N ALA A 14 23.89 -2.80 -0.39
CA ALA A 14 23.67 -2.56 -1.82
C ALA A 14 24.99 -2.47 -2.61
N TYR A 15 26.07 -1.98 -2.00
CA TYR A 15 27.38 -1.86 -2.64
C TYR A 15 28.14 -3.19 -2.66
N THR A 16 28.05 -4.01 -1.61
CA THR A 16 28.77 -5.30 -1.54
C THR A 16 28.11 -6.41 -2.35
N TYR A 17 26.78 -6.50 -2.35
CA TYR A 17 26.05 -7.58 -3.03
C TYR A 17 25.51 -7.16 -4.41
N GLY A 18 25.63 -5.87 -4.74
CA GLY A 18 25.01 -5.27 -5.92
C GLY A 18 23.52 -5.07 -5.70
N GLY A 19 23.05 -3.82 -5.76
CA GLY A 19 21.64 -3.46 -5.51
C GLY A 19 20.62 -4.27 -6.32
N VAL A 20 21.00 -4.77 -7.51
CA VAL A 20 20.16 -5.62 -8.36
C VAL A 20 19.89 -7.01 -7.76
N ASN A 21 20.77 -7.51 -6.88
CA ASN A 21 20.60 -8.79 -6.17
C ASN A 21 19.85 -8.65 -4.84
N LEU A 22 19.60 -7.42 -4.36
CA LEU A 22 18.78 -7.17 -3.19
C LEU A 22 17.28 -7.31 -3.52
N HIS A 23 16.42 -7.14 -2.51
CA HIS A 23 14.97 -7.31 -2.63
C HIS A 23 14.39 -6.67 -3.91
N TYR A 24 13.88 -7.54 -4.79
CA TYR A 24 13.52 -7.22 -6.17
C TYR A 24 12.56 -6.02 -6.28
N TRP A 25 11.53 -5.96 -5.44
CA TRP A 25 10.57 -4.85 -5.44
C TRP A 25 11.20 -3.48 -5.14
N PHE A 26 12.08 -3.41 -4.13
CA PHE A 26 12.59 -2.14 -3.61
C PHE A 26 13.81 -1.66 -4.37
N TYR A 27 14.70 -2.58 -4.77
CA TYR A 27 15.99 -2.22 -5.38
C TYR A 27 16.05 -2.43 -6.89
N SER A 28 15.08 -3.13 -7.50
CA SER A 28 15.01 -3.34 -8.95
C SER A 28 13.77 -2.70 -9.56
N ILE A 29 12.56 -3.10 -9.11
CA ILE A 29 11.29 -2.62 -9.68
C ILE A 29 11.08 -1.12 -9.45
N MET A 30 11.07 -0.65 -8.19
CA MET A 30 10.77 0.76 -7.90
C MET A 30 11.74 1.73 -8.58
N GLY A 31 13.03 1.37 -8.60
CA GLY A 31 14.06 2.18 -9.26
C GLY A 31 13.86 2.21 -10.77
N ARG A 32 13.59 1.08 -11.41
CA ARG A 32 13.45 0.99 -12.87
C ARG A 32 12.11 1.49 -13.39
N TRP A 33 11.00 1.29 -12.67
CA TRP A 33 9.65 1.66 -13.11
C TRP A 33 9.53 3.11 -13.56
N THR A 34 10.20 4.05 -12.87
CA THR A 34 10.19 5.47 -13.27
C THR A 34 10.99 5.72 -14.54
N PHE A 35 12.17 5.12 -14.68
CA PHE A 35 13.00 5.25 -15.89
C PHE A 35 12.39 4.53 -17.08
N ASP A 36 11.81 3.35 -16.87
CA ASP A 36 11.14 2.55 -17.90
C ASP A 36 9.87 3.26 -18.39
N ASP A 37 9.08 3.86 -17.49
CA ASP A 37 7.91 4.68 -17.86
C ASP A 37 8.33 5.94 -18.64
N MET A 38 9.39 6.62 -18.21
CA MET A 38 9.94 7.77 -18.94
C MET A 38 10.46 7.38 -20.32
N ALA A 39 11.23 6.29 -20.42
CA ALA A 39 11.74 5.78 -21.69
C ALA A 39 10.61 5.31 -22.61
N ALA A 40 9.59 4.63 -22.08
CA ALA A 40 8.42 4.20 -22.83
C ALA A 40 7.61 5.38 -23.38
N ASN A 41 7.42 6.43 -22.59
CA ASN A 41 6.75 7.66 -23.00
C ASN A 41 7.57 8.46 -24.03
N GLN A 42 8.90 8.34 -24.03
CA GLN A 42 9.78 9.01 -25.00
C GLN A 42 9.85 8.27 -26.34
N LEU A 43 9.86 6.92 -26.32
CA LEU A 43 9.89 6.09 -27.52
C LEU A 43 8.51 5.98 -28.20
N ASN A 44 7.44 6.04 -27.40
CA ASN A 44 6.07 6.10 -27.89
C ASN A 44 5.44 7.41 -27.41
N PRO A 45 5.75 8.55 -28.05
CA PRO A 45 5.12 9.81 -27.69
C PRO A 45 3.61 9.61 -27.83
N VAL A 46 2.91 9.69 -26.70
CA VAL A 46 1.46 9.53 -26.66
C VAL A 46 0.89 10.56 -27.62
N ALA A 47 0.29 10.12 -28.73
CA ALA A 47 -0.32 11.04 -29.69
C ALA A 47 -1.19 12.02 -28.91
N ALA A 48 -1.09 13.33 -29.19
CA ALA A 48 -1.78 14.37 -28.43
C ALA A 48 -3.28 14.06 -28.21
N TRP A 49 -3.90 13.35 -29.18
CA TRP A 49 -5.24 12.81 -29.09
C TRP A 49 -5.51 11.89 -27.88
N ASN A 50 -4.57 11.02 -27.49
CA ASN A 50 -4.72 10.13 -26.32
C ASN A 50 -4.59 10.86 -24.97
N PHE A 51 -3.93 12.02 -24.95
CA PHE A 51 -3.84 12.87 -23.76
C PHE A 51 -5.17 13.58 -23.50
N TRP A 52 -5.77 14.17 -24.55
CA TRP A 52 -7.04 14.91 -24.46
C TRP A 52 -8.29 14.03 -24.63
N GLY A 53 -8.15 12.82 -25.17
CA GLY A 53 -9.25 11.89 -25.42
C GLY A 53 -9.62 11.08 -24.16
N PRO A 54 -9.37 9.77 -24.09
CA PRO A 54 -9.84 8.93 -22.98
C PRO A 54 -9.22 9.36 -21.63
N ARG A 55 -7.91 9.62 -21.60
CA ARG A 55 -7.20 9.93 -20.35
C ARG A 55 -7.65 11.27 -19.76
N GLY A 56 -7.69 12.32 -20.56
CA GLY A 56 -8.21 13.64 -20.16
C GLY A 56 -9.66 13.58 -19.71
N ALA A 57 -10.51 12.79 -20.37
CA ALA A 57 -11.91 12.61 -19.95
C ALA A 57 -12.02 11.91 -18.58
N PHE A 58 -11.25 10.83 -18.33
CA PHE A 58 -11.22 10.16 -17.02
C PHE A 58 -10.68 11.07 -15.92
N THR A 59 -9.61 11.83 -16.18
CA THR A 59 -9.05 12.78 -15.22
C THR A 59 -10.03 13.92 -14.93
N GLY A 60 -10.66 14.48 -15.96
CA GLY A 60 -11.69 15.52 -15.83
C GLY A 60 -12.91 15.02 -15.06
N PHE A 61 -13.36 13.80 -15.33
CA PHE A 61 -14.45 13.16 -14.59
C PHE A 61 -14.09 12.93 -13.11
N GLY A 62 -12.90 12.41 -12.82
CA GLY A 62 -12.41 12.22 -11.46
C GLY A 62 -12.27 13.54 -10.70
N ALA A 63 -11.73 14.57 -11.35
CA ALA A 63 -11.63 15.93 -10.79
C ALA A 63 -13.00 16.54 -10.54
N GLY A 64 -13.95 16.40 -11.48
CA GLY A 64 -15.33 16.86 -11.34
C GLY A 64 -16.07 16.15 -10.21
N LEU A 65 -15.92 14.83 -10.09
CA LEU A 65 -16.50 14.04 -9.01
C LEU A 65 -15.94 14.45 -7.65
N MET A 66 -14.61 14.65 -7.56
CA MET A 66 -13.95 15.13 -6.35
C MET A 66 -14.44 16.53 -5.96
N PHE A 67 -14.53 17.44 -6.94
CA PHE A 67 -15.05 18.79 -6.73
C PHE A 67 -16.51 18.77 -6.26
N LEU A 68 -17.35 17.95 -6.89
CA LEU A 68 -18.75 17.77 -6.50
C LEU A 68 -18.86 17.25 -5.07
N LEU A 69 -18.07 16.25 -4.69
CA LEU A 69 -18.08 15.71 -3.33
C LEU A 69 -17.58 16.72 -2.30
N LEU A 70 -16.57 17.51 -2.63
CA LEU A 70 -16.10 18.61 -1.77
C LEU A 70 -17.18 19.68 -1.60
N TYR A 71 -17.85 20.06 -2.69
CA TYR A 71 -18.91 21.05 -2.71
C TYR A 71 -20.14 20.59 -1.90
N LEU A 72 -20.58 19.35 -2.09
CA LEU A 72 -21.69 18.76 -1.34
C LEU A 72 -21.36 18.63 0.14
N ARG A 73 -20.11 18.27 0.49
CA ARG A 73 -19.64 18.25 1.89
C ARG A 73 -19.64 19.64 2.53
N HIS A 74 -19.25 20.67 1.79
CA HIS A 74 -19.28 22.05 2.29
C HIS A 74 -20.71 22.58 2.47
N ARG A 75 -21.65 22.21 1.60
CA ARG A 75 -23.04 22.69 1.65
C ARG A 75 -23.92 21.91 2.63
N PHE A 76 -23.65 20.62 2.83
CA PHE A 76 -24.43 19.71 3.67
C PHE A 76 -23.51 18.98 4.66
N LEU A 77 -23.33 19.59 5.83
CA LEU A 77 -22.56 19.01 6.95
C LEU A 77 -23.11 17.66 7.44
N TRP A 78 -24.34 17.28 7.08
CA TRP A 78 -24.96 16.00 7.47
C TRP A 78 -24.56 14.82 6.57
N TRP A 79 -23.84 15.05 5.46
CA TRP A 79 -23.68 14.03 4.42
C TRP A 79 -22.68 12.95 4.88
N PRO A 80 -23.08 11.66 4.94
CA PRO A 80 -22.25 10.60 5.53
C PRO A 80 -21.10 10.11 4.62
N ILE A 81 -20.97 10.65 3.40
CA ILE A 81 -20.02 10.15 2.39
C ILE A 81 -18.74 10.96 2.47
N HIS A 82 -17.68 10.33 2.98
CA HIS A 82 -16.38 11.00 3.13
C HIS A 82 -15.59 10.98 1.82
N PRO A 83 -15.13 12.14 1.28
CA PRO A 83 -14.39 12.22 0.03
C PRO A 83 -13.01 11.54 0.05
N ILE A 84 -12.61 10.95 1.18
CA ILE A 84 -11.34 10.21 1.34
C ILE A 84 -11.36 8.89 0.56
N GLY A 85 -12.53 8.28 0.37
CA GLY A 85 -12.64 6.99 -0.32
C GLY A 85 -12.15 7.02 -1.77
N LEU A 86 -12.35 8.14 -2.48
CA LEU A 86 -11.93 8.30 -3.87
C LEU A 86 -10.41 8.28 -4.07
N PRO A 87 -9.63 9.13 -3.40
CA PRO A 87 -8.18 9.12 -3.54
C PRO A 87 -7.54 7.88 -2.92
N VAL A 88 -8.11 7.32 -1.84
CA VAL A 88 -7.56 6.12 -1.19
C VAL A 88 -7.78 4.86 -2.04
N GLY A 89 -8.92 4.75 -2.73
CA GLY A 89 -9.24 3.60 -3.59
C GLY A 89 -8.26 3.38 -4.73
N GLY A 90 -7.62 4.45 -5.23
CA GLY A 90 -6.61 4.36 -6.29
C GLY A 90 -5.20 4.00 -5.82
N THR A 91 -4.98 3.85 -4.50
CA THR A 91 -3.65 3.53 -3.98
C THR A 91 -3.35 2.03 -4.12
N TYR A 92 -2.10 1.70 -4.46
CA TYR A 92 -1.61 0.32 -4.55
C TYR A 92 -1.89 -0.47 -3.27
N VAL A 93 -1.75 0.17 -2.11
CA VAL A 93 -2.04 -0.43 -0.80
C VAL A 93 -3.50 -0.83 -0.68
N MET A 94 -4.43 0.02 -1.14
CA MET A 94 -5.86 -0.27 -1.06
C MET A 94 -6.27 -1.43 -1.97
N PHE A 95 -5.58 -1.65 -3.09
CA PHE A 95 -5.86 -2.78 -3.99
C PHE A 95 -5.73 -4.15 -3.32
N PHE A 96 -4.81 -4.32 -2.36
CA PHE A 96 -4.67 -5.56 -1.61
C PHE A 96 -5.33 -5.50 -0.23
N ALA A 97 -5.35 -4.33 0.41
CA ALA A 97 -5.82 -4.19 1.78
C ALA A 97 -7.33 -3.99 1.92
N TRP A 98 -8.06 -3.67 0.84
CA TRP A 98 -9.50 -3.35 0.93
C TRP A 98 -10.33 -4.49 1.52
N SER A 99 -10.02 -5.74 1.18
CA SER A 99 -10.76 -6.91 1.67
C SER A 99 -10.53 -7.12 3.17
N SER A 100 -9.28 -6.98 3.63
CA SER A 100 -8.92 -7.06 5.05
C SER A 100 -9.52 -5.91 5.85
N MET A 101 -9.54 -4.70 5.30
CA MET A 101 -10.20 -3.54 5.93
C MET A 101 -11.72 -3.76 6.03
N ALA A 102 -12.36 -4.26 4.97
CA ALA A 102 -13.78 -4.56 4.97
C ALA A 102 -14.14 -5.62 6.03
N LEU A 103 -13.34 -6.70 6.12
CA LEU A 103 -13.50 -7.73 7.14
C LEU A 103 -13.29 -7.17 8.55
N GLY A 104 -12.25 -6.35 8.77
CA GLY A 104 -12.00 -5.71 10.07
C GLY A 104 -13.14 -4.77 10.48
N TRP A 105 -13.68 -4.01 9.54
CA TRP A 105 -14.86 -3.16 9.77
C TRP A 105 -16.11 -3.98 10.09
N LEU A 106 -16.37 -5.06 9.35
CA LEU A 106 -17.51 -5.95 9.56
C LEU A 106 -17.42 -6.66 10.91
N ALA A 107 -16.25 -7.17 11.27
CA ALA A 107 -15.99 -7.74 12.59
C ALA A 107 -16.26 -6.71 13.71
N LYS A 108 -15.74 -5.49 13.57
CA LYS A 108 -16.01 -4.40 14.52
C LYS A 108 -17.50 -4.08 14.62
N TRP A 109 -18.21 -4.04 13.50
CA TRP A 109 -19.63 -3.75 13.46
C TRP A 109 -20.45 -4.83 14.17
N ILE A 110 -20.16 -6.11 13.91
CA ILE A 110 -20.79 -7.25 14.60
C ILE A 110 -20.53 -7.18 16.11
N VAL A 111 -19.28 -6.98 16.52
CA VAL A 111 -18.91 -6.92 17.95
C VAL A 111 -19.64 -5.79 18.68
N LEU A 112 -19.74 -4.62 18.06
CA LEU A 112 -20.46 -3.48 18.65
C LEU A 112 -21.97 -3.67 18.66
N LYS A 113 -22.54 -4.29 17.62
CA LYS A 113 -23.99 -4.52 17.50
C LYS A 113 -24.50 -5.60 18.46
N TYR A 114 -23.75 -6.68 18.65
CA TYR A 114 -24.19 -7.83 19.46
C TYR A 114 -23.59 -7.86 20.87
N GLY A 115 -22.44 -7.22 21.12
CA GLY A 115 -21.71 -7.37 22.39
C GLY A 115 -21.43 -6.10 23.18
N GLY A 116 -21.71 -4.92 22.61
CA GLY A 116 -21.44 -3.63 23.25
C GLY A 116 -19.96 -3.41 23.63
N VAL A 117 -19.71 -2.37 24.44
CA VAL A 117 -18.37 -1.96 24.90
C VAL A 117 -17.63 -3.05 25.72
N PRO A 118 -18.28 -3.87 26.56
CA PRO A 118 -17.59 -4.90 27.33
C PRO A 118 -16.98 -6.01 26.45
N LEU A 119 -17.72 -6.50 25.44
CA LEU A 119 -17.22 -7.53 24.53
C LEU A 119 -16.05 -7.00 23.68
N PHE A 120 -16.10 -5.72 23.28
CA PHE A 120 -15.00 -5.08 22.57
C PHE A 120 -13.70 -5.09 23.39
N ARG A 121 -13.75 -4.80 24.70
CA ARG A 121 -12.56 -4.84 25.57
C ARG A 121 -12.00 -6.26 25.70
N ARG A 122 -12.85 -7.29 25.67
CA ARG A 122 -12.44 -8.70 25.76
C ARG A 122 -11.82 -9.22 24.46
N LEU A 123 -12.21 -8.67 23.30
CA LEU A 123 -11.66 -9.03 21.99
C LEU A 123 -10.39 -8.26 21.60
N ARG A 124 -10.04 -7.16 22.30
CA ARG A 124 -8.77 -6.44 22.10
C ARG A 124 -7.53 -7.35 22.06
N PRO A 125 -7.32 -8.29 23.01
CA PRO A 125 -6.16 -9.18 22.96
C PRO A 125 -6.15 -10.11 21.74
N PHE A 126 -7.31 -10.49 21.19
CA PHE A 126 -7.37 -11.30 19.96
C PHE A 126 -6.84 -10.53 18.74
N PHE A 127 -7.25 -9.28 18.57
CA PHE A 127 -6.74 -8.44 17.48
C PHE A 127 -5.25 -8.12 17.63
N LEU A 128 -4.78 -7.87 18.86
CA LEU A 128 -3.35 -7.73 19.15
C LEU A 128 -2.59 -9.01 18.85
N GLY A 129 -3.16 -10.17 19.18
CA GLY A 129 -2.61 -11.48 18.84
C GLY A 129 -2.46 -11.71 17.34
N MET A 130 -3.41 -11.26 16.52
CA MET A 130 -3.28 -11.35 15.06
C MET A 130 -2.14 -10.49 14.52
N VAL A 131 -1.97 -9.25 15.02
CA VAL A 131 -0.86 -8.37 14.61
C VAL A 131 0.48 -8.95 15.04
N LEU A 132 0.58 -9.41 16.30
CA LEU A 132 1.77 -10.07 16.80
C LEU A 132 2.07 -11.37 16.03
N GLY A 133 1.04 -12.12 15.63
CA GLY A 133 1.18 -13.31 14.81
C GLY A 133 1.82 -13.01 13.46
N GLN A 134 1.36 -11.98 12.75
CA GLN A 134 1.98 -11.57 11.49
C GLN A 134 3.47 -11.19 11.66
N VAL A 135 3.78 -10.38 12.68
CA VAL A 135 5.17 -9.96 12.94
C VAL A 135 6.04 -11.15 13.34
N SER A 136 5.51 -12.05 14.17
CA SER A 136 6.23 -13.25 14.61
C SER A 136 6.47 -14.22 13.47
N SER A 137 5.49 -14.41 12.57
CA SER A 137 5.67 -15.22 11.35
C SER A 137 6.73 -14.64 10.42
N ALA A 138 6.79 -13.32 10.24
CA ALA A 138 7.86 -12.66 9.47
C ALA A 138 9.23 -12.86 10.13
N GLY A 139 9.32 -12.70 11.46
CA GLY A 139 10.55 -12.95 12.21
C GLY A 139 11.00 -14.41 12.18
N LEU A 140 10.07 -15.35 12.24
CA LEU A 140 10.35 -16.79 12.12
C LEU A 140 10.89 -17.14 10.74
N TRP A 141 10.27 -16.64 9.67
CA TRP A 141 10.77 -16.84 8.31
C TRP A 141 12.16 -16.25 8.13
N MET A 142 12.41 -15.04 8.65
CA MET A 142 13.74 -14.45 8.64
C MET A 142 14.77 -15.30 9.40
N ALA A 143 14.40 -15.92 10.52
CA ALA A 143 15.29 -16.83 11.25
C ALA A 143 15.56 -18.12 10.46
N VAL A 144 14.55 -18.66 9.79
CA VAL A 144 14.67 -19.83 8.91
C VAL A 144 15.59 -19.54 7.74
N ASP A 145 15.46 -18.38 7.08
CA ASP A 145 16.32 -17.98 5.96
C ASP A 145 17.79 -17.88 6.37
N LEU A 146 18.05 -17.32 7.57
CA LEU A 146 19.40 -17.22 8.15
C LEU A 146 20.01 -18.58 8.45
N ILE A 147 19.23 -19.55 8.92
CA ILE A 147 19.72 -20.90 9.27
C ILE A 147 19.86 -21.77 8.02
N ALA A 148 18.95 -21.63 7.05
CA ALA A 148 18.94 -22.41 5.82
C ALA A 148 19.99 -21.93 4.80
N GLY A 149 20.57 -20.73 4.98
CA GLY A 149 21.55 -20.15 4.06
C GLY A 149 20.96 -19.89 2.67
N TRP A 150 19.67 -19.60 2.59
CA TRP A 150 18.93 -19.37 1.35
C TRP A 150 19.18 -17.96 0.78
N ASP A 151 20.43 -17.51 0.75
CA ASP A 151 20.79 -16.16 0.30
C ASP A 151 20.68 -15.94 -1.23
N ALA A 152 20.18 -16.91 -2.01
CA ALA A 152 20.21 -16.81 -3.48
C ALA A 152 18.98 -17.32 -4.26
N VAL A 153 18.05 -18.07 -3.65
CA VAL A 153 17.04 -18.82 -4.45
C VAL A 153 15.62 -18.23 -4.36
N VAL A 154 15.28 -17.45 -3.33
CA VAL A 154 13.89 -16.98 -3.08
C VAL A 154 13.67 -15.48 -3.32
N THR A 155 14.65 -14.74 -3.83
CA THR A 155 14.44 -13.35 -4.33
C THR A 155 13.76 -13.29 -5.71
N ARG A 156 13.36 -14.43 -6.28
CA ARG A 156 12.57 -14.54 -7.52
C ARG A 156 11.07 -14.70 -7.23
N TRP A 157 10.46 -13.70 -6.61
CA TRP A 157 9.02 -13.47 -6.70
C TRP A 157 8.78 -11.98 -6.88
#